data_AF-A0A948WH06-F1
#
_entry.id   AF-A0A948WH06-F1
#
_cell.length_a   1.000
_cell.length_b   1.000
_cell.length_c   1.000
_cell.angle_alpha   90.00
_cell.angle_beta   90.00
_cell.angle_gamma   90.00
#
_symmetry.space_group_name_H-M   'P 1'
#
loop_
_entity.id
_entity.type
_entity.pdbx_description
1 polymer ?
#
loop_
_entity_poly.entity_id
_entity_poly.type
_entity_poly.pdbx_seq_one_letter_code
_entity_poly.pdbx_strand_id
1 'polypeptide(L)'
;MRSRLDRASTPALGWILAMAACCAPAAAQFYEKVDLRRAPVERLRAALSADNPAIGASVAALAGTGDVRLEPVFRGMARGDAPPVRVFGVLGTALVTKKGIEPALWSALRSDDERATVVRDANITGILRASDPAALLAAAPTTPAATLALVGELHRRGAAWDPARIAPIATGEDPVAAGVAALLLLAGPAGGAADPAPWQRFLERTAAMPAEQRTGVMRAAIEASLLFEIKPAAAELLAACGGADSPDALRVPAVGMALRIDTPRGLDAWRARVREERSQVALVRAGMQLLSAIDRGVPAEDFDAIRNGSTVIDAIADAGKAIASGQDEVTALVALLDAGHSASAEWALVRAAEMPPERSAPVWRHLLGKIDAGNPDERPAATIVSGVVRELAKTDPKSVEALGARVDGDDLLEAALMLGLWESNAAAAPAIARGRRGSLPRMGESLACMILARAAEPLSPEEQSILARAAAGGGDLDPTRAIQAAWLSAAAAGDLDEVTRATGGSAAQESQP
;
A
#
# COMPACT_ATOMS: atom_id res chain seq x y z
N MET A 1 -87.40 13.59 17.96
CA MET A 1 -87.13 15.03 17.78
C MET A 1 -86.20 15.20 16.59
N ARG A 2 -86.70 15.80 15.49
CA ARG A 2 -85.98 16.40 14.31
C ARG A 2 -84.81 15.58 13.72
N SER A 3 -84.95 14.88 12.59
CA SER A 3 -85.08 15.34 11.20
C SER A 3 -84.02 16.34 10.72
N ARG A 4 -83.24 15.90 9.71
CA ARG A 4 -82.65 16.60 8.54
C ARG A 4 -81.62 15.62 7.93
N LEU A 5 -81.88 14.94 6.80
CA LEU A 5 -81.76 15.44 5.42
C LEU A 5 -80.48 16.29 5.24
N ASP A 6 -79.48 15.83 4.50
CA ASP A 6 -79.48 15.95 3.04
C ASP A 6 -78.23 15.33 2.35
N ARG A 7 -78.45 14.89 1.11
CA ARG A 7 -77.51 14.70 -0.02
C ARG A 7 -76.69 13.42 -0.19
N ALA A 8 -77.30 12.56 -1.00
CA ALA A 8 -76.69 11.71 -2.00
C ALA A 8 -75.72 12.47 -2.93
N SER A 9 -74.66 11.79 -3.39
CA SER A 9 -74.37 11.48 -4.80
C SER A 9 -72.91 11.02 -4.97
N THR A 10 -72.72 9.75 -5.31
CA THR A 10 -71.54 9.28 -6.04
C THR A 10 -71.51 10.01 -7.40
N PRO A 11 -70.31 10.33 -7.90
CA PRO A 11 -69.86 9.52 -9.02
C PRO A 11 -68.39 9.10 -8.89
N ALA A 12 -68.23 7.77 -8.95
CA ALA A 12 -67.04 7.12 -9.45
C ALA A 12 -66.80 7.59 -10.89
N LEU A 13 -65.85 8.50 -11.10
CA LEU A 13 -65.25 8.78 -12.42
C LEU A 13 -64.03 9.73 -12.37
N GLY A 14 -63.72 10.33 -11.20
CA GLY A 14 -62.53 11.18 -11.03
C GLY A 14 -61.22 10.44 -10.69
N TRP A 15 -61.29 9.21 -10.18
CA TRP A 15 -60.09 8.48 -9.72
C TRP A 15 -59.44 7.61 -10.80
N ILE A 16 -60.13 7.31 -11.90
CA ILE A 16 -59.56 6.52 -13.01
C ILE A 16 -58.74 7.40 -13.96
N LEU A 17 -58.98 8.72 -14.00
CA LEU A 17 -58.17 9.66 -14.80
C LEU A 17 -56.93 10.21 -14.05
N ALA A 18 -56.91 10.18 -12.72
CA ALA A 18 -55.71 10.51 -11.93
C ALA A 18 -54.66 9.37 -11.91
N MET A 19 -55.08 8.12 -12.12
CA MET A 19 -54.17 6.97 -12.26
C MET A 19 -53.60 6.81 -13.68
N ALA A 20 -54.18 7.47 -14.69
CA ALA A 20 -53.66 7.50 -16.05
C ALA A 20 -52.68 8.67 -16.32
N ALA A 21 -52.61 9.67 -15.42
CA ALA A 21 -51.67 10.80 -15.52
C ALA A 21 -50.41 10.66 -14.65
N CYS A 22 -50.35 9.66 -13.77
CA CYS A 22 -49.12 9.22 -13.08
C CYS A 22 -48.42 8.05 -13.79
N CYS A 23 -48.99 7.55 -14.89
CA CYS A 23 -48.27 6.80 -15.91
C CYS A 23 -47.63 7.79 -16.88
N ALA A 24 -46.76 8.67 -16.37
CA ALA A 24 -45.62 9.01 -17.21
C ALA A 24 -44.99 7.65 -17.54
N PRO A 25 -44.67 7.33 -18.81
CA PRO A 25 -43.71 6.26 -19.01
C PRO A 25 -42.58 6.59 -18.05
N ALA A 26 -42.20 5.65 -17.18
CA ALA A 26 -40.85 5.64 -16.68
C ALA A 26 -40.05 5.81 -17.96
N ALA A 27 -39.62 7.05 -18.22
CA ALA A 27 -38.74 7.34 -19.32
C ALA A 27 -37.68 6.30 -19.08
N ALA A 28 -37.57 5.35 -20.02
CA ALA A 28 -36.40 4.54 -20.11
C ALA A 28 -35.29 5.54 -19.83
N GLN A 29 -34.65 5.42 -18.66
CA GLN A 29 -33.42 6.15 -18.42
C GLN A 29 -32.63 5.70 -19.63
N PHE A 30 -32.53 6.61 -20.60
CA PHE A 30 -31.79 6.39 -21.80
C PHE A 30 -30.40 6.26 -21.22
N TYR A 31 -30.01 5.03 -20.89
CA TYR A 31 -28.63 4.64 -20.78
C TYR A 31 -28.12 4.97 -22.16
N GLU A 32 -27.64 6.20 -22.29
CA GLU A 32 -26.94 6.65 -23.48
C GLU A 32 -25.94 5.54 -23.75
N LYS A 33 -26.07 4.94 -24.93
CA LYS A 33 -25.31 3.74 -25.27
C LYS A 33 -23.85 4.13 -25.14
N VAL A 34 -23.20 3.65 -24.08
CA VAL A 34 -21.83 4.03 -23.76
C VAL A 34 -20.98 3.70 -24.97
N ASP A 35 -20.31 4.72 -25.51
CA ASP A 35 -19.34 4.51 -26.58
C ASP A 35 -18.13 3.79 -25.99
N LEU A 36 -18.12 2.47 -26.14
CA LEU A 36 -17.07 1.60 -25.61
C LEU A 36 -15.68 1.94 -26.16
N ARG A 37 -15.58 2.66 -27.28
CA ARG A 37 -14.29 3.11 -27.79
C ARG A 37 -13.78 4.34 -27.04
N ARG A 38 -14.66 5.26 -26.65
CA ARG A 38 -14.29 6.50 -25.94
C ARG A 38 -14.21 6.35 -24.43
N ALA A 39 -15.03 5.47 -23.87
CA ALA A 39 -15.14 5.28 -22.42
C ALA A 39 -13.79 5.03 -21.71
N PRO A 40 -12.83 4.24 -22.26
CA PRO A 40 -11.52 4.08 -21.65
C PRO A 40 -10.74 5.40 -21.51
N VAL A 41 -10.71 6.22 -22.56
CA VAL A 41 -10.00 7.51 -22.59
C VAL A 41 -10.67 8.50 -21.63
N GLU A 42 -11.99 8.58 -21.63
CA GLU A 42 -12.75 9.46 -20.74
C GLU A 42 -12.54 9.09 -19.26
N ARG A 43 -12.52 7.79 -18.95
CA ARG A 43 -12.23 7.32 -17.60
C ARG A 43 -10.81 7.68 -17.15
N LEU A 44 -9.81 7.48 -18.01
CA LEU A 44 -8.42 7.86 -17.70
C LEU A 44 -8.30 9.37 -17.48
N ARG A 45 -8.94 10.17 -18.33
CA ARG A 45 -8.98 11.63 -18.19
C ARG A 45 -9.62 12.06 -16.88
N ALA A 46 -10.77 11.49 -16.51
CA ALA A 46 -11.45 11.81 -15.26
C ALA A 46 -10.63 11.39 -14.04
N ALA A 47 -9.99 10.23 -14.08
CA ALA A 47 -9.22 9.72 -12.96
C ALA A 47 -7.87 10.43 -12.75
N LEU A 48 -7.31 11.03 -13.80
CA LEU A 48 -6.05 11.78 -13.75
C LEU A 48 -6.25 13.30 -13.69
N SER A 49 -7.49 13.77 -13.52
CA SER A 49 -7.81 15.19 -13.41
C SER A 49 -7.54 15.75 -12.01
N ALA A 50 -7.42 17.07 -11.94
CA ALA A 50 -7.24 17.78 -10.67
C ALA A 50 -8.47 17.67 -9.74
N ASP A 51 -9.66 17.47 -10.31
CA ASP A 51 -10.92 17.38 -9.58
C ASP A 51 -11.12 16.00 -8.93
N ASN A 52 -10.27 15.02 -9.26
CA ASN A 52 -10.32 13.71 -8.65
C ASN A 52 -9.53 13.69 -7.32
N PRO A 53 -10.19 13.61 -6.15
CA PRO A 53 -9.48 13.51 -4.86
C PRO A 53 -8.67 12.22 -4.75
N ALA A 54 -8.99 11.19 -5.54
CA ALA A 54 -8.29 9.91 -5.59
C ALA A 54 -7.24 9.83 -6.72
N ILE A 55 -6.77 10.96 -7.25
CA ILE A 55 -5.73 10.99 -8.31
C ILE A 55 -4.48 10.21 -7.92
N GLY A 56 -4.02 10.29 -6.66
CA GLY A 56 -2.85 9.55 -6.18
C GLY A 56 -3.04 8.04 -6.23
N ALA A 57 -4.20 7.55 -5.79
CA ALA A 57 -4.55 6.13 -5.89
C ALA A 57 -4.67 5.68 -7.35
N SER A 58 -5.19 6.54 -8.23
CA SER A 58 -5.32 6.29 -9.66
C SER A 58 -3.95 6.16 -10.35
N VAL A 59 -3.00 7.04 -10.02
CA VAL A 59 -1.61 6.96 -10.52
C VAL A 59 -0.92 5.70 -10.01
N ALA A 60 -1.06 5.37 -8.72
CA ALA A 60 -0.50 4.14 -8.16
C ALA A 60 -1.09 2.88 -8.81
N ALA A 61 -2.41 2.87 -9.05
CA ALA A 61 -3.11 1.78 -9.74
C ALA A 61 -2.53 1.55 -11.15
N LEU A 62 -2.40 2.62 -11.93
CA LEU A 62 -1.86 2.57 -13.29
C LEU A 62 -0.40 2.12 -13.29
N ALA A 63 0.45 2.72 -12.44
CA ALA A 63 1.85 2.32 -12.34
C ALA A 63 2.00 0.84 -11.90
N GLY A 64 1.07 0.34 -11.07
CA GLY A 64 0.99 -1.06 -10.66
C GLY A 64 0.77 -2.07 -11.80
N THR A 65 0.38 -1.62 -13.00
CA THR A 65 0.32 -2.49 -14.19
C THR A 65 1.71 -2.90 -14.69
N GLY A 66 2.75 -2.15 -14.34
CA GLY A 66 4.12 -2.36 -14.83
C GLY A 66 4.35 -1.94 -16.28
N ASP A 67 3.41 -1.23 -16.91
CA ASP A 67 3.52 -0.82 -18.31
C ASP A 67 4.34 0.46 -18.48
N VAL A 68 5.52 0.35 -19.11
CA VAL A 68 6.43 1.48 -19.33
C VAL A 68 5.84 2.55 -20.25
N ARG A 69 4.83 2.20 -21.06
CA ARG A 69 4.15 3.14 -21.98
C ARG A 69 3.33 4.19 -21.24
N LEU A 70 3.16 4.08 -19.91
CA LEU A 70 2.59 5.12 -19.06
C LEU A 70 3.55 6.30 -18.80
N GLU A 71 4.85 6.15 -19.03
CA GLU A 71 5.82 7.22 -18.75
C GLU A 71 5.49 8.55 -19.47
N PRO A 72 5.18 8.58 -20.78
CA PRO A 72 4.79 9.81 -21.47
C PRO A 72 3.54 10.48 -20.86
N VAL A 73 2.56 9.69 -20.42
CA VAL A 73 1.33 10.17 -19.77
C VAL A 73 1.67 10.92 -18.48
N PHE A 74 2.48 10.31 -17.60
CA PHE A 74 2.87 10.91 -16.33
C PHE A 74 3.82 12.10 -16.50
N ARG A 75 4.72 12.06 -17.48
CA ARG A 75 5.53 13.24 -17.85
C ARG A 75 4.68 14.39 -18.39
N GLY A 76 3.60 14.09 -19.10
CA GLY A 76 2.60 15.08 -19.51
C GLY A 76 1.94 15.72 -18.30
N MET A 77 1.44 14.90 -17.37
CA MET A 77 0.84 15.39 -16.11
C MET A 77 1.81 16.27 -15.30
N ALA A 78 3.09 15.92 -15.23
CA ALA A 78 4.11 16.70 -14.52
C ALA A 78 4.25 18.15 -15.06
N ARG A 79 3.78 18.41 -16.29
CA ARG A 79 3.76 19.74 -16.93
C ARG A 79 2.39 20.43 -16.85
N GLY A 80 1.39 19.78 -16.27
CA GLY A 80 0.03 20.29 -16.18
C GLY A 80 -0.12 21.54 -15.31
N ASP A 81 -1.28 22.19 -15.41
CA ASP A 81 -1.53 23.48 -14.76
C ASP A 81 -1.96 23.38 -13.29
N ALA A 82 -2.55 22.25 -12.89
CA ALA A 82 -3.00 22.05 -11.53
C ALA A 82 -1.90 21.41 -10.64
N PRO A 83 -1.71 21.91 -9.39
CA PRO A 83 -0.72 21.36 -8.47
C PRO A 83 -0.83 19.84 -8.22
N PRO A 84 -2.03 19.26 -7.97
CA PRO A 84 -2.14 17.82 -7.76
C PRO A 84 -1.69 17.01 -8.99
N VAL A 85 -2.04 17.48 -10.19
CA VAL A 85 -1.66 16.82 -11.45
C VAL A 85 -0.14 16.83 -11.63
N ARG A 86 0.54 17.94 -11.32
CA ARG A 86 2.01 17.99 -11.35
C ARG A 86 2.64 17.04 -10.36
N VAL A 87 2.23 17.10 -9.09
CA VAL A 87 2.74 16.25 -8.01
C VAL A 87 2.64 14.78 -8.38
N PHE A 88 1.46 14.33 -8.79
CA PHE A 88 1.24 12.93 -9.14
C PHE A 88 1.81 12.56 -10.52
N GLY A 89 2.05 13.51 -11.41
CA GLY A 89 2.85 13.30 -12.62
C GLY A 89 4.32 12.98 -12.30
N VAL A 90 4.93 13.71 -11.34
CA VAL A 90 6.29 13.42 -10.86
C VAL A 90 6.35 12.04 -10.21
N LEU A 91 5.43 11.75 -9.28
CA LEU A 91 5.38 10.47 -8.58
C LEU A 91 5.08 9.30 -9.54
N GLY A 92 4.14 9.45 -10.47
CA GLY A 92 3.81 8.44 -11.47
C GLY A 92 4.99 8.11 -12.37
N THR A 93 5.72 9.13 -12.83
CA THR A 93 6.95 8.94 -13.61
C THR A 93 7.98 8.14 -12.83
N ALA A 94 8.17 8.47 -11.55
CA ALA A 94 9.11 7.75 -10.69
C ALA A 94 8.70 6.29 -10.43
N LEU A 95 7.40 6.02 -10.26
CA LEU A 95 6.86 4.67 -10.07
C LEU A 95 7.06 3.79 -11.30
N VAL A 96 6.78 4.30 -12.51
CA VAL A 96 6.90 3.54 -13.75
C VAL A 96 8.36 3.29 -14.13
N THR A 97 9.20 4.33 -14.03
CA THR A 97 10.61 4.22 -14.41
C THR A 97 11.45 3.46 -13.37
N LYS A 98 11.00 3.44 -12.10
CA LYS A 98 11.71 2.87 -10.95
C LYS A 98 13.08 3.52 -10.69
N LYS A 99 13.32 4.72 -11.22
CA LYS A 99 14.59 5.47 -11.11
C LYS A 99 14.57 6.55 -10.02
N GLY A 100 13.50 6.63 -9.24
CA GLY A 100 13.30 7.71 -8.27
C GLY A 100 12.81 9.00 -8.90
N ILE A 101 12.82 10.08 -8.12
CA ILE A 101 12.39 11.41 -8.54
C ILE A 101 13.46 12.03 -9.44
N GLU A 102 13.06 12.44 -10.64
CA GLU A 102 13.94 13.17 -11.56
C GLU A 102 14.16 14.62 -11.09
N PRO A 103 15.42 15.09 -10.93
CA PRO A 103 15.71 16.45 -10.49
C PRO A 103 15.09 17.54 -11.39
N ALA A 104 15.01 17.30 -12.70
CA ALA A 104 14.40 18.26 -13.63
C ALA A 104 12.89 18.43 -13.41
N LEU A 105 12.17 17.33 -13.16
CA LEU A 105 10.73 17.38 -12.85
C LEU A 105 10.49 17.97 -11.46
N TRP A 106 11.36 17.67 -10.50
CA TRP A 106 11.37 18.26 -9.17
C TRP A 106 11.53 19.78 -9.19
N SER A 107 12.51 20.31 -9.94
CA SER A 107 12.73 21.74 -10.09
C SER A 107 11.60 22.45 -10.83
N ALA A 108 10.83 21.74 -11.65
CA ALA A 108 9.68 22.29 -12.37
C ALA A 108 8.43 22.48 -11.49
N LEU A 109 8.41 21.92 -10.28
CA LEU A 109 7.31 22.14 -9.32
C LEU A 109 7.26 23.61 -8.90
N ARG A 110 6.05 24.17 -8.84
CA ARG A 110 5.85 25.62 -8.74
C ARG A 110 5.88 26.15 -7.30
N SER A 111 5.72 25.28 -6.30
CA SER A 111 5.66 25.67 -4.89
C SER A 111 6.43 24.71 -3.98
N ASP A 112 6.76 25.20 -2.78
CA ASP A 112 7.36 24.39 -1.72
C ASP A 112 6.40 23.31 -1.21
N ASP A 113 5.09 23.56 -1.23
CA ASP A 113 4.05 22.61 -0.82
C ASP A 113 3.94 21.42 -1.78
N GLU A 114 4.07 21.67 -3.10
CA GLU A 114 4.14 20.60 -4.11
C GLU A 114 5.34 19.70 -3.84
N ARG A 115 6.51 20.32 -3.61
CA ARG A 115 7.75 19.61 -3.26
C ARG A 115 7.61 18.81 -1.96
N ALA A 116 7.02 19.40 -0.93
CA ALA A 116 6.78 18.72 0.34
C ALA A 116 5.86 17.50 0.18
N THR A 117 4.82 17.63 -0.66
CA THR A 117 3.89 16.53 -0.96
C THR A 117 4.60 15.40 -1.70
N VAL A 118 5.39 15.72 -2.74
CA VAL A 118 6.19 14.72 -3.47
C VAL A 118 7.14 13.98 -2.53
N VAL A 119 7.88 14.68 -1.66
CA VAL A 119 8.81 14.01 -0.73
C VAL A 119 8.07 13.13 0.28
N ARG A 120 6.95 13.60 0.83
CA ARG A 120 6.13 12.82 1.76
C ARG A 120 5.67 11.50 1.12
N ASP A 121 5.06 11.58 -0.05
CA ASP A 121 4.50 10.42 -0.73
C ASP A 121 5.61 9.50 -1.27
N ALA A 122 6.72 10.06 -1.75
CA ALA A 122 7.88 9.30 -2.18
C ALA A 122 8.56 8.54 -1.03
N ASN A 123 8.52 9.09 0.18
CA ASN A 123 9.06 8.42 1.36
C ASN A 123 8.20 7.20 1.74
N ILE A 124 6.87 7.34 1.73
CA ILE A 124 5.92 6.26 2.03
C ILE A 124 6.00 5.14 0.97
N THR A 125 6.05 5.51 -0.31
CA THR A 125 6.06 4.56 -1.43
C THR A 125 7.44 3.96 -1.72
N GLY A 126 8.49 4.39 -1.00
CA GLY A 126 9.86 3.93 -1.20
C GLY A 126 10.56 4.53 -2.43
N ILE A 127 9.89 5.37 -3.23
CA ILE A 127 10.47 6.09 -4.37
C ILE A 127 11.70 6.89 -3.93
N LEU A 128 11.66 7.53 -2.76
CA LEU A 128 12.76 8.33 -2.24
C LEU A 128 14.06 7.52 -2.10
N ARG A 129 13.96 6.21 -1.82
CA ARG A 129 15.12 5.30 -1.72
C ARG A 129 15.82 5.05 -3.06
N ALA A 130 15.11 5.24 -4.18
CA ALA A 130 15.67 5.15 -5.52
C ALA A 130 16.15 6.52 -6.06
N SER A 131 15.69 7.63 -5.47
CA SER A 131 16.08 8.99 -5.86
C SER A 131 17.52 9.33 -5.44
N ASP A 132 18.05 10.44 -5.98
CA ASP A 132 19.26 11.11 -5.49
C ASP A 132 18.88 12.30 -4.58
N PRO A 133 18.92 12.16 -3.25
CA PRO A 133 18.48 13.22 -2.34
C PRO A 133 19.39 14.45 -2.36
N ALA A 134 20.69 14.27 -2.66
CA ALA A 134 21.63 15.39 -2.74
C ALA A 134 21.32 16.27 -3.95
N ALA A 135 21.03 15.64 -5.10
CA ALA A 135 20.57 16.36 -6.28
C ALA A 135 19.25 17.11 -6.01
N LEU A 136 18.28 16.49 -5.32
CA LEU A 136 17.00 17.14 -4.99
C LEU A 136 17.18 18.36 -4.05
N LEU A 137 18.05 18.24 -3.03
CA LEU A 137 18.39 19.35 -2.12
C LEU A 137 19.12 20.51 -2.80
N ALA A 138 19.88 20.22 -3.87
CA ALA A 138 20.59 21.23 -4.64
C ALA A 138 19.69 21.90 -5.70
N ALA A 139 18.72 21.16 -6.22
CA ALA A 139 17.93 21.55 -7.38
C ALA A 139 16.81 22.56 -7.08
N ALA A 140 16.29 22.62 -5.84
CA ALA A 140 15.27 23.58 -5.43
C ALA A 140 15.25 23.79 -3.90
N PRO A 141 14.75 24.95 -3.42
CA PRO A 141 14.43 25.15 -2.00
C PRO A 141 13.39 24.13 -1.48
N THR A 142 13.48 23.80 -0.20
CA THR A 142 12.63 22.80 0.45
C THR A 142 12.07 23.29 1.78
N THR A 143 10.86 22.86 2.11
CA THR A 143 10.31 23.02 3.45
C THR A 143 11.15 22.26 4.49
N PRO A 144 11.10 22.62 5.78
CA PRO A 144 11.82 21.90 6.82
C PRO A 144 11.59 20.38 6.81
N ALA A 145 10.33 19.95 6.66
CA ALA A 145 9.97 18.54 6.61
C ALA A 145 10.60 17.82 5.39
N ALA A 146 10.58 18.44 4.22
CA ALA A 146 11.21 17.89 3.02
C ALA A 146 12.74 17.84 3.17
N THR A 147 13.35 18.89 3.73
CA THR A 147 14.78 18.93 4.04
C THR A 147 15.18 17.78 4.96
N LEU A 148 14.44 17.57 6.06
CA LEU A 148 14.71 16.48 7.01
C LEU A 148 14.57 15.10 6.38
N ALA A 149 13.58 14.89 5.52
CA ALA A 149 13.42 13.61 4.84
C ALA A 149 14.57 13.33 3.85
N LEU A 150 14.99 14.33 3.08
CA LEU A 150 16.11 14.20 2.13
C LEU A 150 17.45 14.00 2.87
N VAL A 151 17.71 14.77 3.95
CA VAL A 151 18.91 14.61 4.78
C VAL A 151 18.91 13.29 5.53
N GLY A 152 17.75 12.86 6.08
CA GLY A 152 17.60 11.58 6.72
C GLY A 152 17.90 10.42 5.77
N GLU A 153 17.48 10.52 4.51
CA GLU A 153 17.83 9.54 3.49
C GLU A 153 19.32 9.54 3.13
N LEU A 154 19.98 10.71 3.08
CA LEU A 154 21.45 10.78 2.94
C LEU A 154 22.16 10.11 4.13
N HIS A 155 21.71 10.39 5.36
CA HIS A 155 22.24 9.76 6.57
C HIS A 155 22.10 8.24 6.51
N ARG A 156 20.91 7.72 6.18
CA ARG A 156 20.64 6.29 6.04
C ARG A 156 21.59 5.60 5.05
N ARG A 157 21.95 6.29 3.97
CA ARG A 157 22.90 5.79 2.95
C ARG A 157 24.37 5.94 3.34
N GLY A 158 24.67 6.55 4.49
CA GLY A 158 26.05 6.91 4.88
C GLY A 158 26.67 7.97 3.96
N ALA A 159 25.84 8.79 3.31
CA ALA A 159 26.29 9.88 2.45
C ALA A 159 26.55 11.15 3.26
N ALA A 160 27.44 12.01 2.75
CA ALA A 160 27.68 13.32 3.34
C ALA A 160 26.47 14.25 3.17
N TRP A 161 26.23 15.09 4.17
CA TRP A 161 25.24 16.16 4.15
C TRP A 161 25.74 17.32 5.01
N ASP A 162 25.19 18.52 4.79
CA ASP A 162 25.61 19.75 5.47
C ASP A 162 24.77 19.99 6.74
N PRO A 163 25.37 19.94 7.95
CA PRO A 163 24.68 20.19 9.20
C PRO A 163 24.02 21.57 9.29
N ALA A 164 24.57 22.58 8.61
CA ALA A 164 24.03 23.93 8.62
C ALA A 164 22.60 23.99 8.04
N ARG A 165 22.22 23.02 7.19
CA ARG A 165 20.87 22.95 6.60
C ARG A 165 19.77 22.58 7.59
N ILE A 166 20.09 21.82 8.64
CA ILE A 166 19.10 21.32 9.61
C ILE A 166 19.27 21.93 11.01
N ALA A 167 20.40 22.59 11.28
CA ALA A 167 20.63 23.28 12.56
C ALA A 167 19.53 24.31 12.91
N PRO A 168 19.03 25.15 11.99
CA PRO A 168 17.91 26.06 12.28
C PRO A 168 16.61 25.32 12.61
N ILE A 169 16.39 24.15 12.00
CA ILE A 169 15.20 23.33 12.20
C ILE A 169 15.19 22.73 13.61
N ALA A 170 16.35 22.32 14.14
CA ALA A 170 16.49 21.80 15.50
C ALA A 170 16.12 22.84 16.59
N THR A 171 16.21 24.12 16.27
CA THR A 171 15.79 25.23 17.15
C THR A 171 14.38 25.76 16.84
N GLY A 172 13.69 25.18 15.86
CA GLY A 172 12.39 25.65 15.38
C GLY A 172 11.24 25.42 16.37
N GLU A 173 10.09 26.01 16.04
CA GLU A 173 8.86 25.94 16.83
C GLU A 173 8.15 24.59 16.69
N ASP A 174 8.22 23.94 15.53
CA ASP A 174 7.67 22.59 15.32
C ASP A 174 8.48 21.56 16.12
N PRO A 175 7.93 20.99 17.20
CA PRO A 175 8.66 20.08 18.07
C PRO A 175 9.00 18.75 17.38
N VAL A 176 8.21 18.30 16.40
CA VAL A 176 8.49 17.05 15.67
C VAL A 176 9.69 17.26 14.76
N ALA A 177 9.67 18.31 13.93
CA ALA A 177 10.81 18.63 13.07
C ALA A 177 12.08 18.91 13.88
N ALA A 178 11.96 19.61 15.01
CA ALA A 178 13.08 19.90 15.89
C ALA A 178 13.71 18.62 16.48
N GLY A 179 12.90 17.66 16.93
CA GLY A 179 13.37 16.38 17.46
C GLY A 179 14.11 15.54 16.42
N VAL A 180 13.56 15.45 15.20
CA VAL A 180 14.21 14.71 14.11
C VAL A 180 15.52 15.37 13.70
N ALA A 181 15.54 16.70 13.57
CA ALA A 181 16.76 17.46 13.26
C ALA A 181 17.83 17.24 14.35
N ALA A 182 17.44 17.30 15.62
CA ALA A 182 18.34 17.09 16.74
C ALA A 182 18.95 15.68 16.76
N LEU A 183 18.17 14.64 16.43
CA LEU A 183 18.67 13.27 16.32
C LEU A 183 19.63 13.08 15.14
N LEU A 184 19.37 13.72 14.00
CA LEU A 184 20.30 13.69 12.87
C LEU A 184 21.62 14.41 13.20
N LEU A 185 21.56 15.55 13.89
CA LEU A 185 22.76 16.27 14.36
C LEU A 185 23.54 15.49 15.42
N LEU A 186 22.84 14.81 16.32
CA LEU A 186 23.44 13.88 17.28
C LEU A 186 24.22 12.77 16.56
N ALA A 187 23.68 12.25 15.46
CA ALA A 187 24.36 11.21 14.70
C ALA A 187 25.51 11.74 13.83
N GLY A 188 25.41 12.99 13.37
CA GLY A 188 26.39 13.64 12.52
C GLY A 188 26.37 13.13 11.06
N PRO A 189 26.95 13.90 10.13
CA PRO A 189 27.13 13.45 8.75
C PRO A 189 28.24 12.40 8.67
N ALA A 190 28.25 11.62 7.59
CA ALA A 190 29.30 10.63 7.36
C ALA A 190 30.68 11.29 7.36
N GLY A 191 31.54 10.87 8.30
CA GLY A 191 32.88 11.42 8.49
C GLY A 191 32.95 12.80 9.17
N GLY A 192 31.81 13.35 9.64
CA GLY A 192 31.77 14.62 10.37
C GLY A 192 31.60 14.44 11.88
N ALA A 193 31.58 15.57 12.60
CA ALA A 193 31.38 15.61 14.04
C ALA A 193 29.90 15.50 14.41
N ALA A 194 29.60 14.72 15.45
CA ALA A 194 28.32 14.71 16.14
C ALA A 194 28.15 15.97 16.99
N ASP A 195 26.93 16.48 17.08
CA ASP A 195 26.56 17.55 18.00
C ASP A 195 25.41 17.10 18.93
N PRO A 196 25.70 16.76 20.20
CA PRO A 196 24.67 16.33 21.14
C PRO A 196 23.84 17.48 21.73
N ALA A 197 24.28 18.73 21.61
CA ALA A 197 23.63 19.86 22.29
C ALA A 197 22.18 20.12 21.83
N PRO A 198 21.83 20.04 20.52
CA PRO A 198 20.45 20.17 20.07
C PRO A 198 19.52 19.13 20.68
N TRP A 199 19.99 17.89 20.85
CA TRP A 199 19.18 16.80 21.43
C TRP A 199 18.88 17.04 22.91
N GLN A 200 19.87 17.48 23.69
CA GLN A 200 19.65 17.81 25.10
C GLN A 200 18.63 18.94 25.28
N ARG A 201 18.74 20.02 24.49
CA ARG A 201 17.75 21.12 24.50
C ARG A 201 16.36 20.65 24.07
N PHE A 202 16.28 19.72 23.12
CA PHE A 202 15.01 19.12 22.72
C PHE A 202 14.37 18.33 23.87
N LEU A 203 15.15 17.55 24.63
CA LEU A 203 14.65 16.82 25.80
C LEU A 203 14.11 17.77 26.88
N GLU A 204 14.84 18.85 27.18
CA GLU A 204 14.42 19.88 28.13
C GLU A 204 13.08 20.52 27.72
N ARG A 205 12.95 20.92 26.44
CA ARG A 205 11.71 21.48 25.89
C ARG A 205 10.56 20.48 25.97
N THR A 206 10.81 19.23 25.60
CA THR A 206 9.82 18.16 25.56
C THR A 206 9.34 17.77 26.97
N ALA A 207 10.21 17.85 27.98
CA ALA A 207 9.84 17.62 29.37
C ALA A 207 8.82 18.65 29.90
N ALA A 208 8.88 19.89 29.40
CA ALA A 208 7.95 20.96 29.76
C ALA A 208 6.59 20.88 29.05
N MET A 209 6.40 19.96 28.09
CA MET A 209 5.14 19.82 27.35
C MET A 209 4.07 19.05 28.14
N PRO A 210 2.78 19.27 27.83
CA PRO A 210 1.70 18.38 28.26
C PRO A 210 1.97 16.92 27.87
N ALA A 211 1.54 15.98 28.72
CA ALA A 211 1.87 14.56 28.56
C ALA A 211 1.45 13.96 27.20
N GLU A 212 0.29 14.36 26.69
CA GLU A 212 -0.22 13.93 25.38
C GLU A 212 0.67 14.43 24.23
N GLN A 213 0.99 15.73 24.22
CA GLN A 213 1.88 16.33 23.23
C GLN A 213 3.28 15.73 23.28
N ARG A 214 3.83 15.55 24.48
CA ARG A 214 5.12 14.87 24.70
C ARG A 214 5.12 13.46 24.10
N THR A 215 4.03 12.71 24.31
CA THR A 215 3.89 11.35 23.76
C THR A 215 3.89 11.37 22.23
N GLY A 216 3.11 12.26 21.61
CA GLY A 216 3.09 12.40 20.15
C GLY A 216 4.45 12.76 19.56
N VAL A 217 5.14 13.73 20.16
CA VAL A 217 6.46 14.21 19.71
C VAL A 217 7.53 13.11 19.83
N MET A 218 7.60 12.41 20.98
CA MET A 218 8.56 11.33 21.18
C MET A 218 8.26 10.13 20.27
N ARG A 219 6.98 9.83 20.02
CA ARG A 219 6.57 8.79 19.08
C ARG A 219 7.03 9.10 17.65
N ALA A 220 6.88 10.34 17.20
CA ALA A 220 7.37 10.77 15.90
C ALA A 220 8.90 10.69 15.79
N ALA A 221 9.63 11.03 16.86
CA ALA A 221 11.08 10.88 16.92
C ALA A 221 11.53 9.40 16.81
N ILE A 222 10.82 8.48 17.46
CA ILE A 222 11.04 7.03 17.35
C ILE A 222 10.80 6.55 15.91
N GLU A 223 9.69 6.96 15.28
CA GLU A 223 9.35 6.56 13.92
C GLU A 223 10.34 7.10 12.88
N ALA A 224 10.76 8.36 13.02
CA ALA A 224 11.78 8.94 12.16
C ALA A 224 13.15 8.26 12.33
N SER A 225 13.53 7.91 13.55
CA SER A 225 14.78 7.18 13.84
C SER A 225 14.79 5.81 13.18
N LEU A 226 13.65 5.11 13.19
CA LEU A 226 13.48 3.84 12.53
C LEU A 226 13.53 3.99 11.00
N LEU A 227 12.87 5.01 10.46
CA LEU A 227 12.77 5.25 9.02
C LEU A 227 14.12 5.61 8.38
N PHE A 228 14.90 6.46 9.06
CA PHE A 228 16.21 6.94 8.59
C PHE A 228 17.39 6.19 9.19
N GLU A 229 17.13 5.13 9.98
CA GLU A 229 18.14 4.29 10.64
C GLU A 229 19.17 5.08 11.48
N ILE A 230 18.70 6.06 12.26
CA ILE A 230 19.55 6.95 13.08
C ILE A 230 20.08 6.18 14.31
N LYS A 231 21.13 5.36 14.14
CA LYS A 231 21.61 4.43 15.18
C LYS A 231 21.85 5.05 16.57
N PRO A 232 22.49 6.24 16.69
CA PRO A 232 22.71 6.86 18.00
C PRO A 232 21.42 7.18 18.76
N ALA A 233 20.28 7.32 18.06
CA ALA A 233 18.98 7.55 18.68
C ALA A 233 18.51 6.37 19.55
N ALA A 234 19.00 5.14 19.32
CA ALA A 234 18.59 3.97 20.10
C ALA A 234 18.85 4.15 21.59
N ALA A 235 20.06 4.56 21.97
CA ALA A 235 20.43 4.80 23.36
C ALA A 235 19.59 5.90 24.00
N GLU A 236 19.48 7.02 23.30
CA GLU A 236 18.83 8.23 23.78
C GLU A 236 17.32 8.04 23.95
N LEU A 237 16.66 7.45 22.97
CA LEU A 237 15.21 7.23 23.00
C LEU A 237 14.84 6.10 23.97
N LEU A 238 15.67 5.08 24.15
CA LEU A 238 15.46 4.09 25.20
C LEU A 238 15.56 4.73 26.60
N ALA A 239 16.53 5.60 26.82
CA ALA A 239 16.68 6.32 28.08
C ALA A 239 15.49 7.27 28.34
N ALA A 240 15.14 8.09 27.33
CA ALA A 240 14.07 9.08 27.45
C ALA A 240 12.68 8.45 27.61
N CYS A 241 12.44 7.29 26.98
CA CYS A 241 11.15 6.60 27.03
C CYS A 241 11.09 5.45 28.04
N GLY A 242 12.20 5.08 28.68
CA GLY A 242 12.32 3.89 29.53
C GLY A 242 11.93 4.08 31.00
N GLY A 243 11.67 5.32 31.44
CA GLY A 243 11.33 5.61 32.84
C GLY A 243 10.03 4.94 33.31
N ALA A 244 9.90 4.70 34.62
CA ALA A 244 8.74 4.03 35.22
C ALA A 244 7.40 4.70 34.88
N ASP A 245 7.39 6.03 34.77
CA ASP A 245 6.21 6.83 34.43
C ASP A 245 5.93 6.92 32.92
N SER A 246 6.77 6.30 32.08
CA SER A 246 6.59 6.35 30.63
C SER A 246 5.48 5.40 30.18
N PRO A 247 4.52 5.87 29.36
CA PRO A 247 3.46 5.00 28.87
C PRO A 247 4.01 3.89 27.96
N ASP A 248 3.32 2.75 27.92
CA ASP A 248 3.64 1.64 27.02
C ASP A 248 3.68 2.09 25.53
N ALA A 249 2.91 3.13 25.19
CA ALA A 249 2.90 3.79 23.89
C ALA A 249 4.25 4.41 23.47
N LEU A 250 5.18 4.63 24.41
CA LEU A 250 6.55 5.06 24.14
C LEU A 250 7.58 3.95 24.40
N ARG A 251 7.41 3.18 25.49
CA ARG A 251 8.34 2.10 25.86
C ARG A 251 8.42 1.01 24.79
N VAL A 252 7.27 0.47 24.37
CA VAL A 252 7.22 -0.64 23.40
C VAL A 252 7.84 -0.22 22.05
N PRO A 253 7.48 0.92 21.46
CA PRO A 253 8.04 1.33 20.17
C PRO A 253 9.51 1.71 20.25
N ALA A 254 9.99 2.29 21.36
CA ALA A 254 11.41 2.57 21.55
C ALA A 254 12.24 1.28 21.55
N VAL A 255 11.77 0.23 22.24
CA VAL A 255 12.40 -1.10 22.20
C VAL A 255 12.37 -1.69 20.79
N GLY A 256 11.21 -1.64 20.11
CA GLY A 256 11.08 -2.14 18.74
C GLY A 256 11.97 -1.41 17.73
N MET A 257 12.11 -0.09 17.87
CA MET A 257 13.03 0.71 17.07
C MET A 257 14.49 0.34 17.35
N ALA A 258 14.88 0.24 18.62
CA ALA A 258 16.24 -0.13 19.01
C ALA A 258 16.61 -1.52 18.48
N LEU A 259 15.71 -2.51 18.58
CA LEU A 259 15.92 -3.86 18.01
C LEU A 259 16.27 -3.83 16.52
N ARG A 260 15.78 -2.83 15.77
CA ARG A 260 15.97 -2.72 14.32
C ARG A 260 17.19 -1.90 13.91
N ILE A 261 17.59 -0.89 14.68
CA ILE A 261 18.69 0.02 14.30
C ILE A 261 19.97 -0.18 15.13
N ASP A 262 19.85 -0.71 16.36
CA ASP A 262 20.94 -1.09 17.27
C ASP A 262 20.53 -2.34 18.05
N THR A 263 20.56 -3.49 17.35
CA THR A 263 20.04 -4.77 17.84
C THR A 263 20.58 -5.18 19.22
N PRO A 264 21.89 -5.05 19.53
CA PRO A 264 22.40 -5.35 20.87
C PRO A 264 21.69 -4.57 21.98
N ARG A 265 21.57 -3.23 21.84
CA ARG A 265 20.87 -2.40 22.83
C ARG A 265 19.38 -2.72 22.88
N GLY A 266 18.77 -2.96 21.73
CA GLY A 266 17.37 -3.35 21.64
C GLY A 266 17.09 -4.66 22.37
N LEU A 267 17.95 -5.66 22.24
CA LEU A 267 17.83 -6.94 22.91
C LEU A 267 17.96 -6.80 24.42
N ASP A 268 18.90 -5.99 24.91
CA ASP A 268 19.04 -5.75 26.35
C ASP A 268 17.78 -5.12 26.96
N ALA A 269 17.24 -4.09 26.31
CA ALA A 269 15.99 -3.45 26.73
C ALA A 269 14.78 -4.39 26.62
N TRP A 270 14.72 -5.18 25.55
CA TRP A 270 13.68 -6.19 25.35
C TRP A 270 13.71 -7.29 26.42
N ARG A 271 14.89 -7.83 26.74
CA ARG A 271 15.08 -8.86 27.78
C ARG A 271 14.69 -8.34 29.16
N ALA A 272 15.01 -7.08 29.47
CA ALA A 272 14.56 -6.44 30.71
C ALA A 272 13.02 -6.44 30.79
N ARG A 273 12.35 -5.98 29.71
CA ARG A 273 10.88 -5.90 29.67
C ARG A 273 10.20 -7.26 29.79
N VAL A 274 10.72 -8.28 29.10
CA VAL A 274 10.18 -9.66 29.12
C VAL A 274 10.36 -10.33 30.49
N ARG A 275 11.36 -9.93 31.27
CA ARG A 275 11.51 -10.39 32.66
C ARG A 275 10.51 -9.71 33.61
N GLU A 276 10.23 -8.44 33.38
CA GLU A 276 9.31 -7.65 34.23
C GLU A 276 7.84 -8.00 34.03
N GLU A 277 7.43 -8.30 32.79
CA GLU A 277 6.02 -8.49 32.42
C GLU A 277 5.84 -9.74 31.57
N ARG A 278 5.11 -10.72 32.11
CA ARG A 278 4.95 -12.06 31.52
C ARG A 278 3.50 -12.44 31.21
N SER A 279 2.57 -11.48 31.19
CA SER A 279 1.22 -11.73 30.69
C SER A 279 1.24 -12.25 29.25
N GLN A 280 0.23 -13.04 28.88
CA GLN A 280 0.11 -13.61 27.53
C GLN A 280 0.22 -12.55 26.43
N VAL A 281 -0.47 -11.41 26.60
CA VAL A 281 -0.44 -10.29 25.65
C VAL A 281 0.97 -9.71 25.50
N ALA A 282 1.70 -9.55 26.61
CA ALA A 282 3.05 -9.01 26.58
C ALA A 282 4.04 -9.97 25.91
N LEU A 283 3.93 -11.28 26.15
CA LEU A 283 4.80 -12.28 25.54
C LEU A 283 4.54 -12.44 24.04
N VAL A 284 3.27 -12.42 23.60
CA VAL A 284 2.93 -12.37 22.17
C VAL A 284 3.52 -11.12 21.53
N ARG A 285 3.32 -9.94 22.13
CA ARG A 285 3.89 -8.68 21.63
C ARG A 285 5.42 -8.75 21.54
N ALA A 286 6.08 -9.24 22.59
CA ALA A 286 7.53 -9.38 22.64
C ALA A 286 8.05 -10.33 21.56
N GLY A 287 7.38 -11.46 21.33
CA GLY A 287 7.70 -12.40 20.27
C GLY A 287 7.53 -11.79 18.87
N MET A 288 6.42 -11.08 18.62
CA MET A 288 6.21 -10.36 17.36
C MET A 288 7.26 -9.27 17.13
N GLN A 289 7.72 -8.58 18.18
CA GLN A 289 8.82 -7.61 18.08
C GLN A 289 10.13 -8.27 17.64
N LEU A 290 10.49 -9.42 18.21
CA LEU A 290 11.67 -10.16 17.77
C LEU A 290 11.53 -10.65 16.32
N LEU A 291 10.39 -11.25 15.96
CA LEU A 291 10.12 -11.68 14.58
C LEU A 291 10.26 -10.52 13.59
N SER A 292 9.80 -9.32 13.95
CA SER A 292 9.92 -8.12 13.10
C SER A 292 11.36 -7.62 12.91
N ALA A 293 12.28 -8.04 13.80
CA ALA A 293 13.68 -7.64 13.79
C ALA A 293 14.62 -8.79 13.42
N ILE A 294 14.09 -9.97 13.06
CA ILE A 294 14.88 -11.20 12.91
C ILE A 294 16.03 -11.07 11.91
N ASP A 295 15.79 -10.38 10.78
CA ASP A 295 16.79 -10.12 9.73
C ASP A 295 17.88 -9.10 10.15
N ARG A 296 17.82 -8.59 11.39
CA ARG A 296 18.82 -7.68 11.98
C ARG A 296 19.82 -8.38 12.89
N GLY A 297 19.83 -9.72 12.89
CA GLY A 297 20.79 -10.52 13.65
C GLY A 297 20.34 -10.79 15.09
N VAL A 298 19.04 -10.99 15.30
CA VAL A 298 18.51 -11.49 16.57
C VAL A 298 19.00 -12.93 16.79
N PRO A 299 19.70 -13.24 17.89
CA PRO A 299 20.12 -14.61 18.20
C PRO A 299 18.92 -15.56 18.39
N ALA A 300 19.07 -16.81 17.94
CA ALA A 300 17.99 -17.80 18.01
C ALA A 300 17.57 -18.10 19.47
N GLU A 301 18.52 -18.09 20.40
CA GLU A 301 18.29 -18.34 21.82
C GLU A 301 17.40 -17.29 22.50
N ASP A 302 17.33 -16.05 21.97
CA ASP A 302 16.49 -15.01 22.57
C ASP A 302 15.00 -15.32 22.44
N PHE A 303 14.61 -16.13 21.46
CA PHE A 303 13.24 -16.60 21.33
C PHE A 303 12.83 -17.58 22.44
N ASP A 304 13.76 -18.19 23.18
CA ASP A 304 13.37 -19.00 24.34
C ASP A 304 12.82 -18.15 25.50
N ALA A 305 13.21 -16.89 25.59
CA ALA A 305 12.83 -16.03 26.71
C ALA A 305 11.31 -15.72 26.73
N ILE A 306 10.60 -15.90 25.62
CA ILE A 306 9.14 -15.70 25.57
C ILE A 306 8.34 -16.95 25.95
N ARG A 307 8.95 -18.14 25.93
CA ARG A 307 8.22 -19.40 26.14
C ARG A 307 7.47 -19.43 27.47
N ASN A 308 6.28 -20.01 27.43
CA ASN A 308 5.44 -20.20 28.61
C ASN A 308 4.49 -21.42 28.52
N GLY A 309 4.67 -22.29 27.52
CA GLY A 309 3.84 -23.47 27.31
C GLY A 309 2.54 -23.22 26.53
N SER A 310 2.29 -21.98 26.08
CA SER A 310 1.19 -21.66 25.17
C SER A 310 1.56 -22.05 23.75
N THR A 311 0.69 -22.81 23.07
CA THR A 311 0.87 -23.23 21.67
C THR A 311 1.25 -22.08 20.75
N VAL A 312 0.61 -20.92 20.89
CA VAL A 312 0.87 -19.75 20.04
C VAL A 312 2.25 -19.16 20.31
N ILE A 313 2.62 -19.00 21.58
CA ILE A 313 3.90 -18.39 21.96
C ILE A 313 5.06 -19.31 21.62
N ASP A 314 4.89 -20.61 21.86
CA ASP A 314 5.90 -21.61 21.52
C ASP A 314 6.07 -21.71 19.99
N ALA A 315 4.99 -21.63 19.21
CA ALA A 315 5.08 -21.55 17.75
C ALA A 315 5.79 -20.27 17.26
N ILE A 316 5.53 -19.11 17.89
CA ILE A 316 6.26 -17.87 17.60
C ILE A 316 7.76 -18.05 17.89
N ALA A 317 8.09 -18.66 19.03
CA ALA A 317 9.48 -18.91 19.42
C ALA A 317 10.18 -19.89 18.46
N ASP A 318 9.50 -20.97 18.06
CA ASP A 318 10.01 -21.97 17.13
C ASP A 318 10.24 -21.37 15.73
N ALA A 319 9.28 -20.59 15.22
CA ALA A 319 9.44 -19.85 13.96
C ALA A 319 10.62 -18.88 14.00
N GLY A 320 10.75 -18.13 15.10
CA GLY A 320 11.87 -17.22 15.30
C GLY A 320 13.22 -17.93 15.30
N LYS A 321 13.33 -19.06 16.01
CA LYS A 321 14.55 -19.88 16.03
C LYS A 321 14.91 -20.44 14.67
N ALA A 322 13.93 -21.05 14.00
CA ALA A 322 14.11 -21.65 12.68
C ALA A 322 14.66 -20.62 11.68
N ILE A 323 14.07 -19.42 11.68
CA ILE A 323 14.47 -18.36 10.73
C ILE A 323 15.80 -17.72 11.12
N ALA A 324 16.06 -17.48 12.41
CA ALA A 324 17.34 -16.91 12.86
C ALA A 324 18.53 -17.85 12.60
N SER A 325 18.28 -19.17 12.63
CA SER A 325 19.29 -20.20 12.32
C SER A 325 19.36 -20.60 10.85
N GLY A 326 18.38 -20.18 10.02
CA GLY A 326 18.26 -20.59 8.63
C GLY A 326 17.91 -22.08 8.44
N GLN A 327 17.27 -22.69 9.44
CA GLN A 327 16.93 -24.11 9.46
C GLN A 327 15.42 -24.31 9.59
N ASP A 328 14.86 -25.25 8.82
CA ASP A 328 13.44 -25.66 8.92
C ASP A 328 12.41 -24.53 8.85
N GLU A 329 12.75 -23.40 8.20
CA GLU A 329 11.90 -22.20 8.10
C GLU A 329 10.47 -22.52 7.64
N VAL A 330 10.34 -23.35 6.59
CA VAL A 330 9.05 -23.74 6.01
C VAL A 330 8.17 -24.46 7.03
N THR A 331 8.74 -25.45 7.73
CA THR A 331 8.03 -26.22 8.76
C THR A 331 7.55 -25.31 9.88
N ALA A 332 8.40 -24.38 10.31
CA ALA A 332 8.07 -23.48 11.39
C ALA A 332 7.01 -22.43 10.99
N LEU A 333 7.05 -21.93 9.75
CA LEU A 333 5.98 -21.07 9.21
C LEU A 333 4.64 -21.80 9.13
N VAL A 334 4.64 -23.07 8.71
CA VAL A 334 3.43 -23.92 8.70
C VAL A 334 2.88 -24.10 10.11
N ALA A 335 3.73 -24.42 11.09
CA ALA A 335 3.32 -24.54 12.49
C ALA A 335 2.73 -23.23 13.04
N LEU A 336 3.29 -22.08 12.63
CA LEU A 336 2.78 -20.77 13.03
C LEU A 336 1.40 -20.45 12.44
N LEU A 337 1.14 -20.88 11.20
CA LEU A 337 -0.19 -20.81 10.58
C LEU A 337 -1.20 -21.73 11.28
N ASP A 338 -0.76 -22.92 11.69
CA ASP A 338 -1.59 -23.91 12.39
C ASP A 338 -1.96 -23.48 13.80
N ALA A 339 -1.13 -22.67 14.45
CA ALA A 339 -1.42 -22.10 15.76
C ALA A 339 -2.63 -21.14 15.75
N GLY A 340 -3.08 -20.66 14.58
CA GLY A 340 -4.35 -19.95 14.40
C GLY A 340 -4.41 -18.53 14.96
N HIS A 341 -3.30 -17.98 15.47
CA HIS A 341 -3.25 -16.61 15.95
C HIS A 341 -3.06 -15.63 14.78
N SER A 342 -4.02 -14.71 14.61
CA SER A 342 -4.14 -13.88 13.40
C SER A 342 -2.87 -13.08 13.06
N ALA A 343 -2.26 -12.38 14.02
CA ALA A 343 -1.10 -11.53 13.72
C ALA A 343 0.16 -12.33 13.35
N SER A 344 0.34 -13.51 13.95
CA SER A 344 1.49 -14.38 13.64
C SER A 344 1.27 -15.15 12.35
N ALA A 345 0.02 -15.53 12.04
CA ALA A 345 -0.34 -16.10 10.75
C ALA A 345 -0.11 -15.09 9.62
N GLU A 346 -0.57 -13.84 9.77
CA GLU A 346 -0.31 -12.77 8.80
C GLU A 346 1.19 -12.57 8.58
N TRP A 347 1.97 -12.49 9.66
CA TRP A 347 3.43 -12.39 9.58
C TRP A 347 4.04 -13.60 8.84
N ALA A 348 3.57 -14.82 9.10
CA ALA A 348 4.04 -16.01 8.41
C ALA A 348 3.76 -15.97 6.90
N LEU A 349 2.59 -15.47 6.49
CA LEU A 349 2.24 -15.31 5.08
C LEU A 349 3.10 -14.24 4.39
N VAL A 350 3.35 -13.11 5.07
CA VAL A 350 4.26 -12.06 4.57
C VAL A 350 5.66 -12.64 4.39
N ARG A 351 6.17 -13.34 5.41
CA ARG A 351 7.50 -13.97 5.33
C ARG A 351 7.57 -15.01 4.21
N ALA A 352 6.53 -15.83 4.05
CA ALA A 352 6.47 -16.81 2.95
C ALA A 352 6.45 -16.13 1.58
N ALA A 353 5.83 -14.96 1.43
CA ALA A 353 5.82 -14.20 0.17
C ALA A 353 7.17 -13.53 -0.16
N GLU A 354 8.02 -13.26 0.84
CA GLU A 354 9.36 -12.70 0.67
C GLU A 354 10.42 -13.77 0.31
N MET A 355 10.13 -15.04 0.58
CA MET A 355 11.00 -16.15 0.23
C MET A 355 11.00 -16.41 -1.29
N PRO A 356 12.07 -17.00 -1.85
CA PRO A 356 12.07 -17.50 -3.23
C PRO A 356 10.84 -18.40 -3.50
N PRO A 357 10.14 -18.24 -4.64
CA PRO A 357 8.89 -18.96 -4.90
C PRO A 357 8.98 -20.47 -4.69
N GLU A 358 10.10 -21.09 -5.04
CA GLU A 358 10.32 -22.52 -4.91
C GLU A 358 10.41 -22.95 -3.43
N ARG A 359 10.98 -22.09 -2.58
CA ARG A 359 11.10 -22.34 -1.13
C ARG A 359 9.78 -22.11 -0.39
N SER A 360 8.97 -21.15 -0.83
CA SER A 360 7.68 -20.85 -0.18
C SER A 360 6.52 -21.71 -0.66
N ALA A 361 6.63 -22.32 -1.84
CA ALA A 361 5.59 -23.18 -2.40
C ALA A 361 5.02 -24.23 -1.41
N PRO A 362 5.81 -24.92 -0.57
CA PRO A 362 5.25 -25.85 0.41
C PRO A 362 4.34 -25.19 1.46
N VAL A 363 4.61 -23.94 1.87
CA VAL A 363 3.74 -23.18 2.79
C VAL A 363 2.40 -22.89 2.12
N TRP A 364 2.42 -22.44 0.86
CA TRP A 364 1.21 -22.17 0.09
C TRP A 364 0.43 -23.44 -0.26
N ARG A 365 1.12 -24.55 -0.52
CA ARG A 365 0.49 -25.87 -0.70
C ARG A 365 -0.15 -26.38 0.58
N HIS A 366 0.41 -26.09 1.76
CA HIS A 366 -0.24 -26.41 3.04
C HIS A 366 -1.59 -25.70 3.17
N LEU A 367 -1.66 -24.42 2.81
CA LEU A 367 -2.92 -23.66 2.80
C LEU A 367 -3.90 -24.20 1.75
N LEU A 368 -3.41 -24.55 0.55
CA LEU A 368 -4.23 -25.23 -0.45
C LEU A 368 -4.78 -26.56 0.08
N GLY A 369 -3.95 -27.35 0.76
CA GLY A 369 -4.34 -28.60 1.41
C GLY A 369 -5.40 -28.39 2.51
N LYS A 370 -5.36 -27.28 3.24
CA LYS A 370 -6.43 -26.90 4.20
C LYS A 370 -7.71 -26.48 3.51
N ILE A 371 -7.62 -25.73 2.42
CA ILE A 371 -8.79 -25.48 1.56
C ILE A 371 -9.34 -26.81 1.09
N ASP A 372 -8.46 -27.77 0.78
CA ASP A 372 -8.84 -29.05 0.22
C ASP A 372 -9.54 -29.98 1.21
N ALA A 373 -8.97 -30.10 2.42
CA ALA A 373 -9.42 -30.95 3.50
C ALA A 373 -10.51 -30.30 4.39
N GLY A 374 -10.78 -29.01 4.21
CA GLY A 374 -11.82 -28.29 4.95
C GLY A 374 -13.20 -28.91 4.76
N ASN A 375 -14.09 -28.66 5.71
CA ASN A 375 -15.49 -29.06 5.59
C ASN A 375 -16.05 -28.49 4.27
N PRO A 376 -16.64 -29.31 3.38
CA PRO A 376 -17.23 -28.82 2.13
C PRO A 376 -18.28 -27.72 2.32
N ASP A 377 -18.91 -27.67 3.51
CA ASP A 377 -19.87 -26.62 3.88
C ASP A 377 -19.19 -25.32 4.37
N GLU A 378 -17.90 -25.37 4.71
CA GLU A 378 -17.11 -24.22 5.12
C GLU A 378 -16.40 -23.60 3.93
N ARG A 379 -16.95 -22.49 3.47
CA ARG A 379 -16.40 -21.72 2.36
C ARG A 379 -15.05 -21.09 2.74
N PRO A 380 -13.98 -21.29 1.94
CA PRO A 380 -12.71 -20.61 2.19
C PRO A 380 -12.86 -19.09 2.02
N ALA A 381 -12.05 -18.33 2.75
CA ALA A 381 -12.00 -16.88 2.55
C ALA A 381 -11.40 -16.55 1.17
N ALA A 382 -12.05 -15.67 0.42
CA ALA A 382 -11.60 -15.21 -0.90
C ALA A 382 -10.17 -14.64 -0.89
N THR A 383 -9.77 -13.99 0.21
CA THR A 383 -8.41 -13.47 0.40
C THR A 383 -7.36 -14.58 0.45
N ILE A 384 -7.67 -15.73 1.05
CA ILE A 384 -6.78 -16.89 1.09
C ILE A 384 -6.69 -17.52 -0.30
N VAL A 385 -7.82 -17.67 -1.01
CA VAL A 385 -7.82 -18.20 -2.39
C VAL A 385 -6.97 -17.32 -3.31
N SER A 386 -7.19 -15.99 -3.29
CA SER A 386 -6.38 -15.05 -4.09
C SER A 386 -4.90 -15.13 -3.75
N GLY A 387 -4.54 -15.18 -2.45
CA GLY A 387 -3.15 -15.29 -2.00
C GLY A 387 -2.48 -16.60 -2.43
N VAL A 388 -3.15 -17.73 -2.25
CA VAL A 388 -2.65 -19.05 -2.69
C VAL A 388 -2.44 -19.06 -4.21
N VAL A 389 -3.38 -18.56 -4.98
CA VAL A 389 -3.26 -18.48 -6.45
C VAL A 389 -2.12 -17.54 -6.85
N ARG A 390 -2.01 -16.37 -6.22
CA ARG A 390 -0.97 -15.37 -6.50
C ARG A 390 0.43 -15.96 -6.38
N GLU A 391 0.67 -16.76 -5.34
CA GLU A 391 1.98 -17.33 -5.10
C GLU A 391 2.22 -18.66 -5.84
N LEU A 392 1.23 -19.56 -5.88
CA LEU A 392 1.40 -20.86 -6.56
C LEU A 392 1.37 -20.75 -8.09
N ALA A 393 0.75 -19.74 -8.70
CA ALA A 393 0.76 -19.60 -10.16
C ALA A 393 2.20 -19.48 -10.74
N LYS A 394 3.16 -19.06 -9.91
CA LYS A 394 4.57 -18.90 -10.29
C LYS A 394 5.34 -20.23 -10.32
N THR A 395 4.95 -21.22 -9.53
CA THR A 395 5.72 -22.47 -9.32
C THR A 395 4.93 -23.75 -9.52
N ASP A 396 3.62 -23.70 -9.39
CA ASP A 396 2.71 -24.84 -9.46
C ASP A 396 1.38 -24.46 -10.16
N PRO A 397 1.42 -24.06 -11.44
CA PRO A 397 0.22 -23.65 -12.17
C PRO A 397 -0.83 -24.76 -12.28
N LYS A 398 -0.42 -26.04 -12.23
CA LYS A 398 -1.34 -27.19 -12.26
C LYS A 398 -2.24 -27.24 -11.01
N SER A 399 -1.69 -26.97 -9.84
CA SER A 399 -2.50 -26.86 -8.61
C SER A 399 -3.48 -25.68 -8.68
N VAL A 400 -3.10 -24.58 -9.33
CA VAL A 400 -4.01 -23.45 -9.56
C VAL A 400 -5.15 -23.82 -10.52
N GLU A 401 -4.84 -24.53 -11.61
CA GLU A 401 -5.86 -25.06 -12.54
C GLU A 401 -6.83 -26.01 -11.83
N ALA A 402 -6.32 -26.93 -11.00
CA ALA A 402 -7.13 -27.86 -10.22
C ALA A 402 -8.02 -27.14 -9.19
N LEU A 403 -7.49 -26.13 -8.50
CA LEU A 403 -8.28 -25.27 -7.62
C LEU A 403 -9.42 -24.58 -8.38
N GLY A 404 -9.16 -24.20 -9.64
CA GLY A 404 -10.18 -23.68 -10.52
C GLY A 404 -11.40 -24.59 -10.69
N ALA A 405 -11.20 -25.89 -10.85
CA ALA A 405 -12.31 -26.83 -10.97
C ALA A 405 -13.11 -26.94 -9.65
N ARG A 406 -12.46 -26.73 -8.50
CA ARG A 406 -13.09 -26.79 -7.18
C ARG A 406 -13.96 -25.58 -6.87
N VAL A 407 -13.54 -24.39 -7.32
CA VAL A 407 -14.27 -23.14 -7.08
C VAL A 407 -15.34 -22.86 -8.14
N ASP A 408 -15.52 -23.77 -9.10
CA ASP A 408 -16.49 -23.64 -10.19
C ASP A 408 -17.92 -23.48 -9.66
N GLY A 409 -18.66 -22.52 -10.22
CA GLY A 409 -20.01 -22.18 -9.77
C GLY A 409 -20.09 -21.34 -8.48
N ASP A 410 -18.96 -20.97 -7.87
CA ASP A 410 -18.90 -19.97 -6.80
C ASP A 410 -18.32 -18.66 -7.35
N ASP A 411 -19.20 -17.73 -7.73
CA ASP A 411 -18.84 -16.45 -8.35
C ASP A 411 -17.75 -15.67 -7.58
N LEU A 412 -17.78 -15.67 -6.25
CA LEU A 412 -16.81 -14.93 -5.44
C LEU A 412 -15.45 -15.61 -5.46
N LEU A 413 -15.40 -16.94 -5.37
CA LEU A 413 -14.15 -17.68 -5.35
C LEU A 413 -13.53 -17.76 -6.75
N GLU A 414 -14.33 -17.84 -7.81
CA GLU A 414 -13.86 -17.71 -9.18
C GLU A 414 -13.25 -16.34 -9.45
N ALA A 415 -13.90 -15.28 -8.98
CA ALA A 415 -13.38 -13.93 -9.05
C ALA A 415 -12.09 -13.76 -8.22
N ALA A 416 -12.00 -14.39 -7.05
CA ALA A 416 -10.80 -14.41 -6.21
C ALA A 416 -9.63 -15.16 -6.88
N LEU A 417 -9.92 -16.25 -7.59
CA LEU A 417 -8.92 -16.98 -8.36
C LEU A 417 -8.37 -16.12 -9.50
N MET A 418 -9.23 -15.49 -10.29
CA MET A 418 -8.81 -14.56 -11.34
C MET A 418 -8.04 -13.37 -10.77
N LEU A 419 -8.42 -12.90 -9.59
CA LEU A 419 -7.70 -11.83 -8.90
C LEU A 419 -6.28 -12.26 -8.51
N GLY A 420 -6.11 -13.45 -7.95
CA GLY A 420 -4.79 -14.00 -7.65
C GLY A 420 -3.93 -14.15 -8.90
N LEU A 421 -4.51 -14.61 -10.02
CA LEU A 421 -3.81 -14.70 -11.31
C LEU A 421 -3.36 -13.32 -11.81
N TRP A 422 -4.25 -12.32 -11.72
CA TRP A 422 -3.91 -10.93 -12.03
C TRP A 422 -2.74 -10.43 -11.18
N GLU A 423 -2.77 -10.64 -9.86
CA GLU A 423 -1.71 -10.17 -8.96
C GLU A 423 -0.39 -10.97 -9.11
N SER A 424 -0.45 -12.22 -9.57
CA SER A 424 0.74 -13.10 -9.67
C SER A 424 1.79 -12.61 -10.66
N ASN A 425 1.36 -11.96 -11.76
CA ASN A 425 2.16 -11.71 -12.95
C ASN A 425 2.86 -12.97 -13.52
N ALA A 426 2.36 -14.17 -13.21
CA ALA A 426 2.98 -15.41 -13.64
C ALA A 426 2.83 -15.62 -15.15
N ALA A 427 3.87 -16.18 -15.78
CA ALA A 427 3.87 -16.48 -17.22
C ALA A 427 2.75 -17.45 -17.64
N ALA A 428 2.29 -18.32 -16.73
CA ALA A 428 1.19 -19.25 -16.96
C ALA A 428 -0.21 -18.60 -16.87
N ALA A 429 -0.33 -17.40 -16.29
CA ALA A 429 -1.62 -16.77 -16.01
C ALA A 429 -2.50 -16.57 -17.27
N PRO A 430 -1.98 -16.15 -18.44
CA PRO A 430 -2.80 -15.99 -19.65
C PRO A 430 -3.45 -17.29 -20.13
N ALA A 431 -2.71 -18.41 -20.06
CA ALA A 431 -3.24 -19.72 -20.47
C ALA A 431 -4.38 -20.17 -19.56
N ILE A 432 -4.20 -20.03 -18.24
CA ILE A 432 -5.24 -20.37 -17.24
C ILE A 432 -6.46 -19.47 -17.40
N ALA A 433 -6.24 -18.15 -17.55
CA ALA A 433 -7.32 -17.19 -17.74
C ALA A 433 -8.13 -17.50 -19.01
N ARG A 434 -7.47 -17.78 -20.15
CA ARG A 434 -8.15 -18.14 -21.39
C ARG A 434 -8.92 -19.45 -21.28
N GLY A 435 -8.36 -20.46 -20.63
CA GLY A 435 -9.01 -21.76 -20.46
C GLY A 435 -10.33 -21.70 -19.67
N ARG A 436 -10.53 -20.66 -18.86
CA ARG A 436 -11.75 -20.44 -18.07
C ARG A 436 -12.73 -19.43 -18.66
N ARG A 437 -12.36 -18.72 -19.72
CA ARG A 437 -13.27 -17.75 -20.34
C ARG A 437 -14.54 -18.44 -20.86
N GLY A 438 -15.66 -17.73 -20.78
CA GLY A 438 -16.98 -18.21 -21.15
C GLY A 438 -17.76 -18.86 -20.01
N SER A 439 -17.10 -19.26 -18.91
CA SER A 439 -17.75 -19.80 -17.71
C SER A 439 -17.64 -18.91 -16.48
N LEU A 440 -16.81 -17.86 -16.52
CA LEU A 440 -16.55 -17.01 -15.36
C LEU A 440 -17.72 -16.03 -15.11
N PRO A 441 -17.92 -15.61 -13.84
CA PRO A 441 -18.77 -14.47 -13.52
C PRO A 441 -18.20 -13.20 -14.15
N ARG A 442 -19.02 -12.15 -14.22
CA ARG A 442 -18.69 -10.87 -14.87
C ARG A 442 -17.36 -10.24 -14.42
N MET A 443 -17.08 -10.27 -13.11
CA MET A 443 -15.79 -9.81 -12.56
C MET A 443 -14.64 -10.71 -13.02
N GLY A 444 -14.83 -12.02 -13.01
CA GLY A 444 -13.86 -13.00 -13.51
C GLY A 444 -13.54 -12.82 -14.99
N GLU A 445 -14.54 -12.63 -15.85
CA GLU A 445 -14.36 -12.34 -17.28
C GLU A 445 -13.56 -11.06 -17.52
N SER A 446 -13.85 -10.02 -16.73
CA SER A 446 -13.15 -8.74 -16.81
C SER A 446 -11.67 -8.90 -16.43
N LEU A 447 -11.39 -9.60 -15.33
CA LEU A 447 -10.02 -9.90 -14.88
C LEU A 447 -9.28 -10.80 -15.88
N ALA A 448 -9.94 -11.80 -16.45
CA ALA A 448 -9.36 -12.65 -17.48
C ALA A 448 -8.92 -11.82 -18.70
N CYS A 449 -9.78 -10.92 -19.20
CA CYS A 449 -9.42 -10.04 -20.31
C CYS A 449 -8.28 -9.07 -19.96
N MET A 450 -8.22 -8.57 -18.71
CA MET A 450 -7.09 -7.77 -18.23
C MET A 450 -5.77 -8.57 -18.23
N ILE A 451 -5.79 -9.83 -17.76
CA ILE A 451 -4.61 -10.72 -17.77
C ILE A 451 -4.10 -10.92 -19.20
N LEU A 452 -4.99 -11.21 -20.15
CA LEU A 452 -4.65 -11.39 -21.56
C LEU A 452 -4.07 -10.11 -22.18
N ALA A 453 -4.71 -8.96 -21.92
CA ALA A 453 -4.26 -7.67 -22.44
C ALA A 453 -2.87 -7.29 -21.92
N ARG A 454 -2.60 -7.53 -20.63
CA ARG A 454 -1.30 -7.25 -20.01
C ARG A 454 -0.18 -8.13 -20.59
N ALA A 455 -0.50 -9.38 -20.94
CA ALA A 455 0.45 -10.28 -21.60
C ALA A 455 0.73 -9.92 -23.07
N ALA A 456 0.15 -8.81 -23.57
CA ALA A 456 0.24 -8.36 -24.95
C ALA A 456 -0.24 -9.42 -25.96
N GLU A 457 -1.15 -10.29 -25.54
CA GLU A 457 -1.76 -11.26 -26.43
C GLU A 457 -2.84 -10.58 -27.28
N PRO A 458 -2.96 -10.94 -28.57
CA PRO A 458 -4.03 -10.40 -29.41
C PRO A 458 -5.40 -10.72 -28.82
N LEU A 459 -6.15 -9.68 -28.48
CA LEU A 459 -7.52 -9.81 -28.00
C LEU A 459 -8.48 -9.98 -29.18
N SER A 460 -9.38 -10.95 -29.10
CA SER A 460 -10.52 -11.07 -30.02
C SER A 460 -11.46 -9.86 -29.89
N PRO A 461 -12.32 -9.59 -30.89
CA PRO A 461 -13.30 -8.49 -30.81
C PRO A 461 -14.21 -8.59 -29.57
N GLU A 462 -14.54 -9.81 -29.15
CA GLU A 462 -15.33 -10.04 -27.94
C GLU A 462 -14.54 -9.72 -26.66
N GLU A 463 -13.28 -10.13 -26.59
CA GLU A 463 -12.37 -9.81 -25.47
C GLU A 463 -12.16 -8.31 -25.35
N GLN A 464 -11.95 -7.62 -26.47
CA GLN A 464 -11.86 -6.16 -26.51
C GLN A 464 -13.15 -5.51 -26.01
N SER A 465 -14.32 -6.03 -26.40
CA SER A 465 -15.62 -5.53 -25.93
C SER A 465 -15.83 -5.76 -24.43
N ILE A 466 -15.42 -6.90 -23.88
CA ILE A 466 -15.47 -7.17 -22.44
C ILE A 466 -14.55 -6.20 -21.69
N LEU A 467 -13.31 -6.05 -22.14
CA LEU A 467 -12.34 -5.14 -21.51
C LEU A 467 -12.81 -3.68 -21.55
N ALA A 468 -13.35 -3.23 -22.67
CA ALA A 468 -13.92 -1.89 -22.81
C ALA A 468 -15.15 -1.66 -21.90
N ARG A 469 -16.01 -2.68 -21.74
CA ARG A 469 -17.11 -2.62 -20.75
C ARG A 469 -16.60 -2.57 -19.32
N ALA A 470 -15.54 -3.32 -19.00
CA ALA A 470 -14.91 -3.26 -17.69
C ALA A 470 -14.35 -1.86 -17.41
N ALA A 471 -13.68 -1.26 -18.39
CA ALA A 471 -13.24 0.13 -18.34
C ALA A 471 -14.42 1.10 -18.11
N ALA A 472 -15.55 0.89 -18.77
CA ALA A 472 -16.77 1.69 -18.58
C ALA A 472 -17.49 1.47 -17.23
N GLY A 473 -16.97 0.62 -16.35
CA GLY A 473 -17.57 0.31 -15.04
C GLY A 473 -18.61 -0.82 -15.07
N GLY A 474 -18.80 -1.48 -16.21
CA GLY A 474 -19.73 -2.60 -16.36
C GLY A 474 -19.20 -3.96 -15.87
N GLY A 475 -17.94 -4.04 -15.41
CA GLY A 475 -17.24 -5.29 -15.12
C GLY A 475 -17.15 -5.72 -13.65
N ASP A 476 -17.86 -5.05 -12.72
CA ASP A 476 -17.76 -5.30 -11.26
C ASP A 476 -16.34 -5.21 -10.69
N LEU A 477 -15.48 -4.44 -11.35
CA LEU A 477 -14.15 -4.14 -10.86
C LEU A 477 -14.22 -3.00 -9.84
N ASP A 478 -13.40 -3.07 -8.80
CA ASP A 478 -13.17 -1.92 -7.94
C ASP A 478 -12.50 -0.77 -8.73
N PRO A 479 -12.53 0.48 -8.22
CA PRO A 479 -12.03 1.64 -8.95
C PRO A 479 -10.60 1.50 -9.47
N THR A 480 -9.71 0.83 -8.72
CA THR A 480 -8.29 0.58 -9.07
C THR A 480 -8.19 -0.31 -10.30
N ARG A 481 -8.95 -1.42 -10.32
CA ARG A 481 -8.88 -2.39 -11.43
C ARG A 481 -9.63 -1.87 -12.65
N ALA A 482 -10.69 -1.08 -12.45
CA ALA A 482 -11.39 -0.44 -13.56
C ALA A 482 -10.55 0.62 -14.30
N ILE A 483 -9.69 1.39 -13.60
CA ILE A 483 -8.74 2.30 -14.28
C ILE A 483 -7.62 1.54 -14.99
N GLN A 484 -7.13 0.43 -14.41
CA GLN A 484 -6.18 -0.46 -15.09
C GLN A 484 -6.79 -1.07 -16.36
N ALA A 485 -8.06 -1.51 -16.31
CA ALA A 485 -8.80 -1.99 -17.47
C ALA A 485 -8.94 -0.90 -18.55
N ALA A 486 -9.20 0.36 -18.15
CA ALA A 486 -9.24 1.49 -19.09
C ALA A 486 -7.90 1.70 -19.80
N TRP A 487 -6.79 1.65 -19.06
CA TRP A 487 -5.46 1.71 -19.66
C TRP A 487 -5.21 0.57 -20.65
N LEU A 488 -5.44 -0.67 -20.24
CA LEU A 488 -5.24 -1.85 -21.08
C LEU A 488 -6.13 -1.82 -22.32
N SER A 489 -7.37 -1.36 -22.19
CA SER A 489 -8.30 -1.19 -23.30
C SER A 489 -7.79 -0.16 -24.32
N ALA A 490 -7.37 1.02 -23.86
CA ALA A 490 -6.84 2.07 -24.73
C ALA A 490 -5.53 1.62 -25.41
N ALA A 491 -4.67 0.90 -24.68
CA ALA A 491 -3.44 0.35 -25.21
C ALA A 491 -3.69 -0.72 -26.29
N ALA A 492 -4.67 -1.60 -26.09
CA ALA A 492 -5.05 -2.62 -27.08
C ALA A 492 -5.70 -2.00 -28.33
N ALA A 493 -6.40 -0.87 -28.18
CA ALA A 493 -7.02 -0.13 -29.28
C ALA A 493 -6.04 0.76 -30.07
N GLY A 494 -4.82 0.98 -29.55
CA GLY A 494 -3.82 1.87 -30.16
C GLY A 494 -4.03 3.37 -29.88
N ASP A 495 -4.85 3.72 -28.87
CA ASP A 495 -5.26 5.10 -28.57
C ASP A 495 -4.34 5.82 -27.56
N LEU A 496 -3.08 5.37 -27.42
CA LEU A 496 -2.14 5.89 -26.41
C LEU A 496 -1.78 7.38 -26.59
N ASP A 497 -1.71 7.84 -27.83
CA ASP A 497 -1.47 9.26 -28.15
C ASP A 497 -2.67 10.13 -27.76
N GLU A 498 -3.88 9.59 -27.85
CA GLU A 498 -5.09 10.28 -27.39
C GLU A 498 -5.13 10.38 -25.87
N VAL A 499 -4.81 9.28 -25.17
CA VAL A 499 -4.69 9.29 -23.69
C VAL A 499 -3.67 10.34 -23.25
N THR A 500 -2.47 10.33 -23.84
CA THR A 500 -1.40 11.27 -23.47
C THR A 500 -1.81 12.73 -23.67
N ARG A 501 -2.48 13.04 -24.78
CA ARG A 501 -3.02 14.40 -25.04
C ARG A 501 -4.15 14.77 -24.07
N ALA A 502 -5.04 13.83 -23.77
CA ALA A 502 -6.19 14.06 -22.90
C ALA A 502 -5.80 14.31 -21.44
N THR A 503 -4.69 13.72 -20.97
CA THR A 503 -4.22 13.80 -19.58
C THR A 503 -3.12 14.83 -19.36
N GLY A 504 -2.36 15.18 -20.40
CA GLY A 504 -1.20 16.08 -20.31
C GLY A 504 -1.51 17.57 -20.11
N GLY A 505 -2.80 17.95 -20.12
CA GLY A 505 -3.20 19.35 -20.21
C GLY A 505 -2.94 19.89 -21.63
N SER A 506 -3.89 20.64 -22.16
CA SER A 506 -3.84 21.18 -23.52
C SER A 506 -2.59 22.05 -23.70
N ALA A 507 -1.57 21.55 -24.40
CA ALA A 507 -0.60 22.41 -25.05
C ALA A 507 -1.32 23.05 -26.24
N ALA A 508 -1.74 24.31 -26.06
CA ALA A 508 -2.12 25.28 -27.07
C ALA A 508 -2.16 24.76 -28.52
N GLN A 509 -3.33 24.26 -28.94
CA GLN A 509 -3.74 24.25 -30.35
C GLN A 509 -5.01 25.11 -30.49
N GLU A 510 -4.92 26.36 -30.02
CA GLU A 510 -5.72 27.46 -30.55
C GLU A 510 -4.73 28.53 -31.02
N SER A 511 -4.16 28.28 -32.20
CA SER A 511 -3.47 29.30 -32.99
C SER A 511 -3.73 28.99 -34.47
N GLN A 512 -4.90 29.48 -34.91
CA GLN A 512 -5.14 30.08 -36.23
C GLN A 512 -5.24 29.14 -37.46
N PRO A 513 -5.89 29.59 -38.56
CA PRO A 513 -6.08 30.98 -39.04
C PRO A 513 -7.18 31.81 -38.38
#